data_AF-A2Q2J1-F1
#
_entry.id   AF-A2Q2J1-F1
#
_cell.length_a   1.000
_cell.length_b   1.000
_cell.length_c   1.000
_cell.angle_alpha   90.00
_cell.angle_beta   90.00
_cell.angle_gamma   90.00
#
_symmetry.space_group_name_H-M   'P 1'
#
loop_
_entity.id
_entity.type
_entity.pdbx_description
1 polymer ?
#
loop_
_entity_poly.entity_id
_entity_poly.type
_entity_poly.pdbx_seq_one_letter_code
_entity_poly.pdbx_strand_id
1 'polypeptide(L)'
;MRCIFEEEDVICAEVVRDFQHDGLYLQARSQKYGKLSSGQLLTVAPYLVKRQNQHFHHLEHYGIDLILGCNGFIWVGEHVEARDDMIEDQINQSDPQTSEYICRAADAVRALSTLGFILTLEIIKGVIDLSLSTNLDIHDMLGSEFCVLVAEKEAERRSSNKNL
;
A
#
# COMPACT_ATOMS: atom_id res chain seq x y z
N MET A 1 5.15 4.46 27.49
CA MET A 1 4.58 4.44 26.12
C MET A 1 5.50 5.07 25.09
N ARG A 2 6.21 6.17 25.40
CA ARG A 2 7.22 6.76 24.48
C ARG A 2 8.35 5.81 24.08
N CYS A 3 8.62 4.77 24.87
CA CYS A 3 9.57 3.71 24.53
C CYS A 3 9.07 2.68 23.50
N ILE A 4 7.83 2.79 23.02
CA ILE A 4 7.22 1.85 22.06
C ILE A 4 6.72 2.61 20.82
N PHE A 5 6.05 3.75 21.03
CA PHE A 5 5.60 4.65 19.96
C PHE A 5 5.97 6.09 20.31
N GLU A 6 6.47 6.80 19.31
CA GLU A 6 6.79 8.22 19.37
C GLU A 6 5.84 9.05 18.49
N GLU A 7 5.90 10.37 18.62
CA GLU A 7 5.12 11.26 17.76
C GLU A 7 5.53 11.03 16.29
N GLU A 8 4.58 11.13 15.37
CA GLU A 8 4.76 10.91 13.92
C GLU A 8 4.98 9.44 13.49
N ASP A 9 5.02 8.50 14.42
CA ASP A 9 5.04 7.08 14.09
C ASP A 9 3.76 6.66 13.35
N VAL A 10 3.95 5.96 12.23
CA VAL A 10 2.85 5.35 11.49
C VAL A 10 2.52 4.02 12.16
N ILE A 11 1.27 3.85 12.57
CA ILE A 11 0.79 2.62 13.20
C ILE A 11 -0.34 1.98 12.40
N CYS A 12 -0.32 0.65 12.32
CA CYS A 12 -1.46 -0.11 11.81
C CYS A 12 -2.30 -0.65 12.97
N ALA A 13 -3.60 -0.34 12.97
CA ALA A 13 -4.52 -0.74 14.04
C ALA A 13 -5.93 -1.02 13.50
N GLU A 14 -6.68 -1.84 14.22
CA GLU A 14 -8.10 -2.10 13.96
C GLU A 14 -9.00 -1.26 14.87
N VAL A 15 -10.19 -0.91 14.36
CA VAL A 15 -11.22 -0.21 15.14
C VAL A 15 -12.03 -1.22 15.95
N VAL A 16 -12.04 -1.05 17.27
CA VAL A 16 -12.84 -1.87 18.19
C VAL A 16 -14.25 -1.27 18.32
N ARG A 17 -15.26 -2.10 18.11
CA ARG A 17 -16.69 -1.68 18.04
C ARG A 17 -17.37 -1.47 19.40
N ASP A 18 -16.64 -1.53 20.51
CA ASP A 18 -17.23 -1.61 21.84
C ASP A 18 -17.04 -0.29 22.61
N PHE A 19 -17.78 0.76 22.23
CA PHE A 19 -17.89 1.94 23.10
C PHE A 19 -19.18 2.74 22.90
N GLN A 20 -19.70 3.29 24.00
CA GLN A 20 -20.93 4.09 24.08
C GLN A 20 -20.72 5.61 23.90
N HIS A 21 -19.55 6.04 23.40
CA HIS A 21 -19.22 7.47 23.23
C HIS A 21 -18.55 7.79 21.88
N ASP A 22 -18.52 9.07 21.53
CA ASP A 22 -18.24 9.70 20.21
C ASP A 22 -16.79 9.60 19.70
N GLY A 23 -16.08 8.51 20.01
CA GLY A 23 -14.67 8.30 19.68
C GLY A 23 -14.36 6.93 19.09
N LEU A 24 -13.20 6.81 18.42
CA LEU A 24 -12.69 5.54 17.89
C LEU A 24 -11.67 4.93 18.84
N TYR A 25 -11.85 3.67 19.19
CA TYR A 25 -10.89 2.89 19.95
C TYR A 25 -10.07 2.04 18.99
N LEU A 26 -8.75 2.22 19.03
CA LEU A 26 -7.80 1.50 18.19
C LEU A 26 -7.13 0.40 18.99
N GLN A 27 -6.95 -0.76 18.37
CA GLN A 27 -6.19 -1.85 18.94
C GLN A 27 -5.21 -2.43 17.93
N ALA A 28 -4.01 -2.72 18.40
CA ALA A 28 -2.96 -3.37 17.64
C ALA A 28 -2.75 -4.77 18.23
N ARG A 29 -3.50 -5.78 17.73
CA ARG A 29 -3.58 -7.13 18.34
C ARG A 29 -2.50 -8.14 17.88
N SER A 30 -1.59 -7.81 16.95
CA SER A 30 -0.56 -8.75 16.50
C SER A 30 0.69 -8.06 15.93
N GLN A 31 1.78 -8.80 15.68
CA GLN A 31 2.99 -8.29 14.98
C GLN A 31 2.69 -7.70 13.59
N LYS A 32 1.60 -8.10 12.93
CA LYS A 32 1.15 -7.48 11.67
C LYS A 32 0.50 -6.10 11.89
N TYR A 33 0.17 -5.77 13.13
CA TYR A 33 -0.49 -4.53 13.55
C TYR A 33 0.43 -3.83 14.57
N GLY A 34 1.23 -2.87 14.13
CA GLY A 34 2.22 -2.21 14.97
C GLY A 34 2.81 -0.98 14.29
N LYS A 35 4.01 -0.58 14.71
CA LYS A 35 4.78 0.48 14.06
C LYS A 35 5.17 0.02 12.66
N LEU A 36 4.87 0.83 11.66
CA LEU A 36 5.25 0.61 10.28
C LEU A 36 6.53 1.41 10.00
N SER A 37 7.61 0.71 9.71
CA SER A 37 8.93 1.27 9.40
C SER A 37 9.38 0.84 7.99
N SER A 38 10.38 1.53 7.42
CA SER A 38 10.96 1.17 6.10
C SER A 38 9.94 1.16 4.94
N GLY A 39 9.15 2.24 4.83
CA GLY A 39 8.15 2.37 3.77
C GLY A 39 7.66 3.80 3.57
N GLN A 40 6.64 3.95 2.74
CA GLN A 40 5.94 5.19 2.43
C GLN A 40 4.47 5.10 2.81
N LEU A 41 3.99 6.12 3.53
CA LEU A 41 2.57 6.34 3.77
C LEU A 41 2.02 7.29 2.69
N LEU A 42 0.91 6.89 2.08
CA LEU A 42 0.20 7.64 1.05
C LEU A 42 -1.21 7.96 1.55
N THR A 43 -1.70 9.13 1.18
CA THR A 43 -3.09 9.53 1.43
C THR A 43 -3.84 9.61 0.12
N VAL A 44 -4.97 8.90 0.06
CA VAL A 44 -5.91 8.92 -1.05
C VAL A 44 -7.30 9.23 -0.54
N ALA A 45 -8.22 9.54 -1.46
CA ALA A 45 -9.62 9.70 -1.10
C ALA A 45 -10.19 8.36 -0.56
N PRO A 46 -10.81 8.34 0.64
CA PRO A 46 -11.25 7.09 1.29
C PRO A 46 -12.22 6.25 0.45
N TYR A 47 -13.04 6.90 -0.39
CA TYR A 47 -13.99 6.20 -1.27
C TYR A 47 -13.33 5.38 -2.38
N LEU A 48 -12.03 5.59 -2.64
CA LEU A 48 -11.26 4.78 -3.58
C LEU A 48 -10.85 3.43 -2.99
N VAL A 49 -10.91 3.27 -1.66
CA VAL A 49 -10.58 2.01 -0.98
C VAL A 49 -11.87 1.27 -0.67
N LYS A 50 -12.10 0.14 -1.33
CA LYS A 50 -13.23 -0.73 -0.99
C LYS A 50 -12.90 -1.54 0.26
N ARG A 51 -13.89 -1.71 1.13
CA ARG A 51 -13.82 -2.66 2.24
C ARG A 51 -13.72 -4.08 1.67
N GLN A 52 -12.72 -4.84 2.11
CA GLN A 52 -12.45 -6.22 1.70
C GLN A 52 -12.19 -7.08 2.94
N ASN A 53 -12.14 -8.40 2.75
CA ASN A 53 -11.82 -9.32 3.85
C ASN A 53 -10.34 -9.25 4.27
N GLN A 54 -9.47 -8.84 3.35
CA GLN A 54 -8.03 -8.72 3.57
C GLN A 54 -7.56 -7.36 3.05
N HIS A 55 -6.82 -6.65 3.90
CA HIS A 55 -6.24 -5.34 3.59
C HIS A 55 -4.70 -5.35 3.64
N PHE A 56 -4.11 -6.49 4.01
CA PHE A 56 -2.65 -6.72 4.04
C PHE A 56 -2.28 -7.64 2.92
N HIS A 57 -1.39 -7.19 2.05
CA HIS A 57 -0.98 -7.96 0.88
C HIS A 57 0.54 -8.01 0.84
N HIS A 58 1.07 -9.24 0.86
CA HIS A 58 2.47 -9.47 0.58
C HIS A 58 2.66 -9.67 -0.93
N LEU A 59 3.53 -8.86 -1.52
CA LEU A 59 3.85 -8.84 -2.93
C LEU A 59 5.22 -9.51 -3.15
N GLU A 60 5.25 -10.84 -2.98
CA GLU A 60 6.47 -11.67 -2.91
C GLU A 60 7.48 -11.40 -4.04
N HIS A 61 7.01 -11.26 -5.28
CA HIS A 61 7.87 -11.01 -6.44
C HIS A 61 8.66 -9.69 -6.36
N TYR A 62 8.19 -8.73 -5.57
CA TYR A 62 8.81 -7.41 -5.44
C TYR A 62 9.41 -7.19 -4.04
N GLY A 63 9.24 -8.14 -3.11
CA GLY A 63 9.77 -8.03 -1.75
C GLY A 63 9.11 -6.93 -0.89
N ILE A 64 7.88 -6.52 -1.20
CA ILE A 64 7.17 -5.45 -0.50
C ILE A 64 5.85 -5.91 0.12
N ASP A 65 5.40 -5.17 1.12
CA ASP A 65 4.07 -5.26 1.71
C ASP A 65 3.22 -4.03 1.36
N LEU A 66 1.95 -4.27 1.08
CA LEU A 66 0.94 -3.27 0.74
C LEU A 66 -0.22 -3.38 1.74
N ILE A 67 -0.49 -2.27 2.44
CA ILE A 67 -1.58 -2.15 3.41
C ILE A 67 -2.59 -1.12 2.91
N LEU A 68 -3.83 -1.55 2.67
CA LEU A 68 -4.91 -0.70 2.17
C LEU A 68 -5.84 -0.27 3.31
N GLY A 69 -5.54 0.84 3.99
CA GLY A 69 -6.39 1.36 5.06
C GLY A 69 -7.74 1.86 4.54
N CYS A 70 -8.84 1.40 5.17
CA CYS A 70 -10.21 1.83 4.80
C CYS A 70 -10.46 3.34 4.97
N ASN A 71 -9.57 4.05 5.67
CA ASN A 71 -9.58 5.50 5.85
C ASN A 71 -8.87 6.25 4.73
N GLY A 72 -8.41 5.58 3.67
CA GLY A 72 -7.65 6.20 2.59
C GLY A 72 -6.16 6.35 2.87
N PHE A 73 -5.66 5.79 3.97
CA PHE A 73 -4.21 5.66 4.19
C PHE A 73 -3.71 4.36 3.58
N ILE A 74 -2.78 4.46 2.64
CA ILE A 74 -2.16 3.32 1.98
C ILE A 74 -0.70 3.30 2.40
N TRP A 75 -0.23 2.18 2.90
CA TRP A 75 1.17 2.02 3.25
C TRP A 75 1.83 0.99 2.33
N VAL A 76 3.03 1.32 1.88
CA VAL A 76 3.88 0.45 1.06
C VAL A 76 5.24 0.40 1.71
N GLY A 77 5.80 -0.78 1.98
CA GLY A 77 7.14 -0.87 2.54
C GLY A 77 7.77 -2.23 2.34
N GLU A 78 8.99 -2.37 2.83
CA GLU A 78 9.74 -3.62 2.76
C GLU A 78 8.98 -4.75 3.47
N HIS A 79 9.01 -5.95 2.89
CA HIS A 79 8.42 -7.11 3.53
C HIS A 79 9.25 -7.53 4.76
N VAL A 80 8.58 -7.68 5.89
CA VAL A 80 9.20 -8.19 7.12
C VAL A 80 8.58 -9.54 7.46
N GLU A 81 9.40 -10.60 7.46
CA GLU A 81 8.97 -11.89 7.98
C GLU A 81 8.65 -11.75 9.47
N ALA A 82 7.48 -12.25 9.90
CA ALA A 82 7.13 -12.32 11.30
C ALA A 82 8.02 -13.36 12.02
N ARG A 83 9.23 -12.96 12.42
CA ARG A 83 10.10 -13.73 13.32
C ARG A 83 9.90 -13.25 14.77
N ASP A 84 10.00 -14.17 15.71
CA ASP A 84 9.58 -14.01 17.11
C ASP A 84 10.58 -13.24 17.99
N ASP A 85 11.52 -12.50 17.42
CA ASP A 85 12.64 -11.97 18.19
C ASP A 85 12.56 -10.47 18.44
N MET A 86 12.64 -10.15 19.74
CA MET A 86 12.90 -8.85 20.35
C MET A 86 14.28 -8.29 19.95
N ILE A 87 14.55 -8.15 18.66
CA ILE A 87 15.78 -7.54 18.16
C ILE A 87 15.41 -6.15 17.67
N GLU A 88 15.97 -5.16 18.39
CA GLU A 88 15.95 -3.74 18.04
C GLU A 88 16.18 -3.53 16.54
N ASP A 89 15.52 -2.49 16.01
CA ASP A 89 15.68 -1.93 14.67
C ASP A 89 17.16 -1.86 14.25
N GLN A 90 17.72 -2.98 13.78
CA GLN A 90 18.88 -2.94 12.92
C GLN A 90 18.37 -2.29 11.66
N ILE A 91 18.84 -1.08 11.40
CA ILE A 91 18.71 -0.39 10.13
C ILE A 91 19.43 -1.27 9.11
N ASN A 92 18.76 -2.32 8.67
CA ASN A 92 19.18 -3.11 7.53
C ASN A 92 19.10 -2.14 6.36
N GLN A 93 20.22 -1.93 5.68
CA GLN A 93 20.19 -1.21 4.42
C GLN A 93 19.24 -1.96 3.51
N SER A 94 18.08 -1.36 3.26
CA SER A 94 17.10 -1.87 2.32
C SER A 94 17.79 -2.14 0.99
N ASP A 95 17.54 -3.31 0.40
CA ASP A 95 18.03 -3.64 -0.94
C ASP A 95 17.62 -2.49 -1.90
N PRO A 96 18.58 -1.90 -2.66
CA PRO A 96 18.26 -0.88 -3.65
C PRO A 96 17.10 -1.28 -4.57
N GLN A 97 16.98 -2.57 -4.91
CA GLN A 97 15.90 -3.06 -5.75
C GLN A 97 14.54 -3.01 -5.04
N THR A 98 14.46 -3.38 -3.77
CA THR A 98 13.24 -3.28 -2.96
C THR A 98 12.80 -1.82 -2.82
N SER A 99 13.75 -0.91 -2.62
CA SER A 99 13.47 0.53 -2.56
C SER A 99 12.86 1.06 -3.85
N GLU A 100 13.35 0.59 -5.00
CA GLU A 100 12.76 0.91 -6.31
C GLU A 100 11.30 0.45 -6.40
N TYR A 101 11.01 -0.79 -5.96
CA TYR A 101 9.65 -1.32 -5.98
C TYR A 101 8.70 -0.60 -5.02
N ILE A 102 9.18 -0.16 -3.85
CA ILE A 102 8.37 0.67 -2.94
C ILE A 102 7.95 1.97 -3.65
N CYS A 103 8.90 2.66 -4.31
CA CYS A 103 8.61 3.89 -5.04
C CYS A 103 7.65 3.65 -6.22
N ARG A 104 7.90 2.58 -7.00
CA ARG A 104 7.07 2.19 -8.15
C ARG A 104 5.64 1.85 -7.74
N ALA A 105 5.46 1.12 -6.64
CA ALA A 105 4.15 0.81 -6.08
C ALA A 105 3.45 2.07 -5.53
N ALA A 106 4.20 2.99 -4.92
CA ALA A 106 3.67 4.25 -4.46
C ALA A 106 3.17 5.13 -5.63
N ASP A 107 3.91 5.19 -6.73
CA ASP A 107 3.50 5.93 -7.92
C ASP A 107 2.35 5.27 -8.67
N ALA A 108 2.27 3.93 -8.67
CA ALA A 108 1.09 3.22 -9.14
C ALA A 108 -0.17 3.64 -8.36
N VAL A 109 -0.10 3.72 -7.02
CA VAL A 109 -1.21 4.19 -6.18
C VAL A 109 -1.56 5.65 -6.49
N ARG A 110 -0.57 6.54 -6.63
CA ARG A 110 -0.78 7.96 -6.97
C ARG A 110 -1.43 8.14 -8.34
N ALA A 111 -0.98 7.41 -9.36
CA ALA A 111 -1.56 7.44 -10.70
C ALA A 111 -3.04 6.99 -10.68
N LEU A 112 -3.33 5.85 -10.04
CA LEU A 112 -4.69 5.34 -9.91
C LEU A 112 -5.60 6.29 -9.13
N SER A 113 -5.09 6.88 -8.04
CA SER A 113 -5.82 7.87 -7.26
C SER A 113 -6.13 9.12 -8.07
N THR A 114 -5.17 9.59 -8.87
CA THR A 114 -5.34 10.77 -9.75
C THR A 114 -6.40 10.53 -10.81
N LEU A 115 -6.46 9.31 -11.36
CA LEU A 115 -7.48 8.89 -12.32
C LEU A 115 -8.84 8.56 -11.67
N GLY A 116 -8.94 8.60 -10.35
CA GLY A 116 -10.17 8.31 -9.61
C GLY A 116 -10.60 6.84 -9.67
N PHE A 117 -9.65 5.92 -9.84
CA PHE A 117 -9.93 4.48 -9.88
C PHE A 117 -9.89 3.85 -8.49
N ILE A 118 -10.75 2.85 -8.29
CA ILE A 118 -10.78 2.06 -7.07
C ILE A 118 -9.44 1.32 -6.93
N LEU A 119 -8.85 1.41 -5.75
CA LEU A 119 -7.59 0.77 -5.41
C LEU A 119 -7.86 -0.66 -4.92
N THR A 120 -7.43 -1.63 -5.73
CA THR A 120 -7.38 -3.05 -5.35
C THR A 120 -5.98 -3.59 -5.59
N LEU A 121 -5.62 -4.67 -4.89
CA LEU A 121 -4.34 -5.36 -5.09
C LEU A 121 -4.10 -5.68 -6.58
N GLU A 122 -5.12 -6.19 -7.26
CA GLU A 122 -5.04 -6.60 -8.67
C GLU A 122 -4.67 -5.42 -9.59
N ILE A 123 -5.34 -4.27 -9.41
CA ILE A 123 -5.12 -3.09 -10.26
C ILE A 123 -3.75 -2.46 -9.95
N ILE A 124 -3.39 -2.33 -8.68
CA ILE A 124 -2.09 -1.78 -8.27
C ILE A 124 -0.95 -2.65 -8.83
N LYS A 125 -1.04 -3.98 -8.65
CA LYS A 125 -0.07 -4.93 -9.21
C LYS A 125 0.01 -4.82 -10.73
N GLY A 126 -1.14 -4.73 -11.41
CA GLY A 126 -1.21 -4.56 -12.86
C GLY A 126 -0.50 -3.29 -13.36
N VAL A 127 -0.58 -2.18 -12.62
CA VAL A 127 0.14 -0.94 -12.96
C VAL A 127 1.64 -1.05 -12.71
N ILE A 128 2.05 -1.73 -11.63
CA ILE A 128 3.47 -2.03 -11.39
C ILE A 128 4.03 -2.87 -12.54
N ASP A 129 3.36 -3.96 -12.90
CA ASP A 129 3.76 -4.84 -14.01
C ASP A 129 3.78 -4.09 -15.35
N LEU A 130 2.80 -3.21 -15.59
CA LEU A 130 2.78 -2.37 -16.79
C LEU A 130 4.02 -1.46 -16.87
N SER A 131 4.37 -0.79 -15.76
CA SER A 131 5.56 0.08 -15.71
C SER A 131 6.86 -0.68 -15.97
N LEU A 132 6.96 -1.93 -15.50
CA LEU A 132 8.12 -2.79 -15.74
C LEU A 132 8.17 -3.29 -17.19
N SER A 133 7.02 -3.71 -17.74
CA SER A 133 6.92 -4.22 -19.12
C SER A 133 7.22 -3.14 -20.17
N THR A 134 6.94 -1.88 -19.84
CA THR A 134 7.23 -0.71 -20.68
C THR A 134 8.64 -0.14 -20.45
N ASN A 135 9.41 -0.74 -19.53
CA ASN A 135 10.74 -0.28 -19.11
C ASN A 135 10.73 1.22 -18.75
N LEU A 136 9.68 1.65 -18.05
CA LEU A 136 9.49 3.03 -17.64
C LEU A 136 10.23 3.29 -16.33
N ASP A 137 10.98 4.38 -16.28
CA ASP A 137 11.59 4.86 -15.06
C ASP A 137 10.53 5.38 -14.08
N ILE A 138 10.80 5.25 -12.77
CA ILE A 138 9.85 5.63 -11.72
C ILE A 138 9.37 7.08 -11.87
N HIS A 139 10.29 8.01 -12.15
CA HIS A 139 9.99 9.44 -12.23
C HIS A 139 9.04 9.80 -13.38
N ASP A 140 8.91 8.93 -14.37
CA ASP A 140 8.01 9.13 -15.52
C ASP A 140 6.63 8.50 -15.29
N MET A 141 6.44 7.69 -14.25
CA MET A 141 5.16 7.02 -13.96
C MET A 141 4.00 7.98 -13.71
N LEU A 142 4.27 9.19 -13.23
CA LEU A 142 3.23 10.21 -13.02
C LEU A 142 3.03 11.11 -14.26
N GLY A 143 3.74 10.82 -15.36
CA GLY A 143 3.58 11.51 -16.63
C GLY A 143 2.22 11.23 -17.30
N SER A 144 1.79 12.16 -18.15
CA SER A 144 0.52 12.05 -18.87
C SER A 144 0.44 10.81 -19.77
N GLU A 145 1.55 10.45 -20.41
CA GLU A 145 1.62 9.28 -21.30
C GLU A 145 1.33 7.99 -20.53
N PHE A 146 1.98 7.80 -19.37
CA PHE A 146 1.74 6.61 -18.55
C PHE A 146 0.34 6.63 -17.92
N CYS A 147 -0.17 7.78 -17.48
CA CYS A 147 -1.55 7.90 -16.98
C CYS A 147 -2.59 7.46 -18.02
N VAL A 148 -2.37 7.79 -19.31
CA VAL A 148 -3.24 7.32 -20.40
C VAL A 148 -3.16 5.80 -20.54
N LEU A 149 -1.96 5.22 -20.54
CA LEU A 149 -1.78 3.76 -20.59
C LEU A 149 -2.46 3.04 -19.42
N VAL A 150 -2.35 3.58 -18.21
CA VAL A 150 -3.03 3.04 -17.02
C VAL A 150 -4.55 3.08 -17.20
N ALA A 151 -5.10 4.18 -17.74
CA ALA A 151 -6.53 4.30 -18.00
C ALA A 151 -7.02 3.33 -19.08
N GLU A 152 -6.28 3.18 -20.17
CA GLU A 152 -6.56 2.19 -21.22
C GLU A 152 -6.55 0.77 -20.65
N LYS A 153 -5.54 0.43 -19.85
CA LYS A 153 -5.42 -0.90 -19.25
C LYS A 153 -6.57 -1.23 -18.31
N GLU A 154 -6.99 -0.27 -17.49
CA GLU A 154 -8.14 -0.44 -16.59
C GLU A 154 -9.45 -0.54 -17.38
N ALA A 155 -9.60 0.18 -18.50
CA ALA A 155 -10.76 0.07 -19.38
C ALA A 155 -10.86 -1.32 -20.02
N GLU A 156 -9.75 -1.86 -20.55
CA GLU A 156 -9.67 -3.22 -21.08
C GLU A 156 -10.11 -4.25 -20.04
N ARG A 157 -9.56 -4.17 -18.82
CA ARG A 157 -9.89 -5.09 -17.73
C ARG A 157 -11.38 -5.09 -17.39
N ARG A 158 -12.00 -3.91 -17.33
CA ARG A 158 -13.45 -3.77 -17.09
C ARG A 158 -14.29 -4.33 -18.22
N SER A 159 -13.81 -4.24 -19.46
CA SER A 159 -14.51 -4.80 -20.62
C SER A 159 -14.50 -6.33 -20.60
N SER A 160 -13.37 -6.94 -20.25
CA SER A 160 -13.22 -8.41 -20.15
C SER A 160 -14.10 -9.02 -19.07
N ASN A 161 -14.21 -8.36 -17.90
CA ASN A 161 -15.06 -8.83 -16.81
C ASN A 161 -16.57 -8.75 -17.08
N LYS A 162 -17.02 -8.04 -18.11
CA LYS A 162 -18.44 -8.01 -18.52
C LYS A 162 -18.83 -9.16 -19.45
N ASN A 163 -17.83 -9.84 -20.03
CA ASN A 163 -18.02 -10.93 -20.99
C ASN A 163 -17.97 -12.32 -20.33
N LEU A 164 -17.95 -12.37 -19.00
CA LEU A 164 -17.99 -13.56 -18.13
C LEU A 164 -19.30 -13.55 -17.33
#